data_AF-A0AAV0ZYR9-F1
#
_entry.id   AF-A0AAV0ZYR9-F1
#
_cell.length_a   1.000
_cell.length_b   1.000
_cell.length_c   1.000
_cell.angle_alpha   90.00
_cell.angle_beta   90.00
_cell.angle_gamma   90.00
#
_symmetry.space_group_name_H-M   'P 1'
#
loop_
_entity.id
_entity.type
_entity.pdbx_description
1 polymer ?
#
loop_
_entity_poly.entity_id
_entity_poly.type
_entity_poly.pdbx_seq_one_letter_code
_entity_poly.pdbx_strand_id
1 'polypeptide(L)'
;MDPPPPPQPPQFSLIPPSQIPPPQQNSNPNIQPDSIPNWDQNPNLTHYLDLSVPKKRRRGRSQRNSALFRSPLTLNASSNNDLSSYAITSSSSSAAVAPPVSFSSIRNPPPSLTQSSSAYDFSDEIIMINKEPKTEAMIALSAGFPADSLSEEEIETGVIPVIGGIEQDKTPTEPSKPGVIIIGAGLAGLAAARQLMRFGFKVTVLEGRKRAGGRVYTKKMEVGSRVGAVAELGGSVLTGTLGNPLGIVARQLGDVLHKVRDKCPLYSVDGKPVNPDMDMKVESAFNRLLDKASRLRQLMGEVSVDVSLGAALETFRQVYKDAVNDEEMKLFNWHLANLEYANAGLISHLSLAFWDQDDPYDMGGDHCFLPGGNGKLVQALAENVPIFYEKTVHTIRYGSDGVQVIAGSQVFEGDMALCTVPLGVLKKGSIKFIPELPQRKLDGIRRLGFGLLNKLCHSCWWSPVDCFSGR
;
A
#
# COMPACT_ATOMS: atom_id res chain seq x y z
N MET A 1 -17.63 46.88 -29.87
CA MET A 1 -16.63 45.91 -30.34
C MET A 1 -16.58 44.82 -29.29
N ASP A 2 -17.09 43.65 -29.60
CA ASP A 2 -17.06 42.50 -28.69
C ASP A 2 -15.67 41.85 -28.67
N PRO A 3 -15.25 41.24 -27.55
CA PRO A 3 -13.95 40.58 -27.45
C PRO A 3 -13.91 39.30 -28.31
N PRO A 4 -12.73 38.92 -28.82
CA PRO A 4 -12.61 37.75 -29.71
C PRO A 4 -12.82 36.45 -28.93
N PRO A 5 -13.29 35.39 -29.60
CA PRO A 5 -13.52 34.09 -28.97
C PRO A 5 -12.19 33.43 -28.56
N PRO A 6 -12.21 32.56 -27.53
CA PRO A 6 -11.02 31.86 -27.05
C PRO A 6 -10.47 30.87 -28.10
N PRO A 7 -9.16 30.60 -28.10
CA PRO A 7 -8.53 29.71 -29.08
C PRO A 7 -8.97 28.26 -28.88
N GLN A 8 -9.19 27.55 -29.98
CA GLN A 8 -9.54 26.13 -29.97
C GLN A 8 -8.37 25.25 -29.49
N PRO A 9 -8.63 24.13 -28.79
CA PRO A 9 -7.61 23.18 -28.39
C PRO A 9 -6.95 22.51 -29.60
N PRO A 10 -5.67 22.08 -29.49
CA PRO A 10 -4.97 21.46 -30.61
C PRO A 10 -5.62 20.13 -31.00
N GLN A 11 -5.90 19.96 -32.29
CA GLN A 11 -6.29 18.68 -32.86
C GLN A 11 -5.07 17.74 -32.86
N PHE A 12 -5.15 16.65 -32.11
CA PHE A 12 -4.20 15.55 -32.21
C PHE A 12 -4.51 14.74 -33.47
N SER A 13 -3.65 14.81 -34.48
CA SER A 13 -3.65 13.90 -35.61
C SER A 13 -3.05 12.55 -35.20
N LEU A 14 -3.87 11.50 -35.22
CA LEU A 14 -3.39 10.12 -35.08
C LEU A 14 -2.57 9.76 -36.32
N ILE A 15 -1.28 9.44 -36.14
CA ILE A 15 -0.44 8.91 -37.21
C ILE A 15 -0.91 7.47 -37.52
N PRO A 16 -1.25 7.14 -38.78
CA PRO A 16 -1.68 5.79 -39.15
C PRO A 16 -0.54 4.77 -38.98
N PRO A 17 -0.84 3.50 -38.65
CA PRO A 17 0.14 2.46 -38.30
C PRO A 17 1.22 2.18 -39.36
N SER A 18 1.02 2.61 -40.60
CA SER A 18 1.89 2.36 -41.74
C SER A 18 3.18 3.22 -41.77
N GLN A 19 3.38 4.11 -40.80
CA GLN A 19 4.58 4.98 -40.71
C GLN A 19 5.48 4.66 -39.49
N ILE A 20 5.22 3.57 -38.77
CA ILE A 20 6.10 3.11 -37.69
C ILE A 20 7.18 2.20 -38.30
N PRO A 21 8.47 2.56 -38.25
CA PRO A 21 9.52 1.67 -38.71
C PRO A 21 9.61 0.42 -37.80
N PRO A 22 9.84 -0.78 -38.34
CA PRO A 22 9.92 -2.00 -37.55
C PRO A 22 11.15 -2.01 -36.64
N PRO A 23 11.09 -2.67 -35.47
CA PRO A 23 12.22 -2.78 -34.56
C PRO A 23 13.37 -3.58 -35.21
N GLN A 24 14.59 -3.05 -35.13
CA GLN A 24 15.80 -3.71 -35.61
C GLN A 24 16.02 -5.03 -34.85
N GLN A 25 16.04 -6.16 -35.58
CA GLN A 25 16.44 -7.46 -35.04
C GLN A 25 17.95 -7.47 -34.80
N ASN A 26 18.36 -7.52 -33.53
CA ASN A 26 19.72 -7.91 -33.16
C ASN A 26 19.84 -9.44 -33.34
N SER A 27 20.54 -9.86 -34.39
CA SER A 27 20.86 -11.26 -34.64
C SER A 27 22.08 -11.68 -33.79
N ASN A 28 21.86 -12.58 -32.83
CA ASN A 28 22.93 -13.28 -32.12
C ASN A 28 22.99 -14.73 -32.67
N PRO A 29 24.06 -15.16 -33.36
CA PRO A 29 24.01 -16.32 -34.24
C PRO A 29 24.37 -17.66 -33.56
N ASN A 30 23.92 -17.94 -32.34
CA ASN A 30 24.35 -19.17 -31.62
C ASN A 30 23.29 -19.82 -30.71
N ILE A 31 22.09 -20.08 -31.21
CA ILE A 31 21.14 -20.99 -30.55
C ILE A 31 20.49 -21.89 -31.63
N GLN A 32 20.85 -23.17 -31.65
CA GLN A 32 20.18 -24.19 -32.46
C GLN A 32 18.85 -24.59 -31.78
N PRO A 33 17.74 -24.73 -32.53
CA PRO A 33 16.46 -25.15 -31.98
C PRO A 33 16.24 -26.65 -32.22
N ASP A 34 16.62 -27.50 -31.27
CA ASP A 34 16.15 -28.90 -31.24
C ASP A 34 16.30 -29.50 -29.84
N SER A 35 15.26 -29.35 -29.00
CA SER A 35 14.83 -30.33 -27.97
C SER A 35 13.81 -29.68 -27.02
N ILE A 36 12.54 -29.62 -27.42
CA ILE A 36 11.41 -29.40 -26.51
C ILE A 36 10.70 -30.76 -26.36
N PRO A 37 10.63 -31.37 -25.15
CA PRO A 37 9.89 -32.61 -24.95
C PRO A 37 8.39 -32.40 -25.12
N ASN A 38 7.75 -33.28 -25.88
CA ASN A 38 6.31 -33.27 -26.16
C ASN A 38 5.53 -33.89 -24.97
N TRP A 39 4.76 -33.09 -24.22
CA TRP A 39 4.07 -33.50 -22.98
C TRP A 39 2.62 -33.98 -23.20
N ASP A 40 2.19 -34.22 -24.44
CA ASP A 40 0.79 -34.52 -24.77
C ASP A 40 0.32 -35.97 -24.54
N GLN A 41 1.08 -36.81 -23.82
CA GLN A 41 0.66 -38.20 -23.56
C GLN A 41 1.00 -38.67 -22.15
N ASN A 42 0.25 -38.21 -21.14
CA ASN A 42 0.20 -38.94 -19.88
C ASN A 42 -1.21 -38.90 -19.24
N PRO A 43 -2.02 -39.98 -19.36
CA PRO A 43 -3.43 -40.00 -18.92
C PRO A 43 -3.63 -40.20 -17.41
N ASN A 44 -2.59 -40.14 -16.57
CA ASN A 44 -2.67 -40.49 -15.14
C ASN A 44 -2.66 -39.31 -14.14
N LEU A 45 -2.91 -38.08 -14.57
CA LEU A 45 -2.93 -36.91 -13.66
C LEU A 45 -4.28 -36.66 -12.94
N THR A 46 -5.26 -37.56 -13.08
CA THR A 46 -6.63 -37.39 -12.55
C THR A 46 -6.86 -37.87 -11.11
N HIS A 47 -5.87 -38.44 -10.41
CA HIS A 47 -6.12 -39.14 -9.14
C HIS A 47 -5.39 -38.63 -7.88
N TYR A 48 -4.83 -37.43 -7.87
CA TYR A 48 -4.30 -36.81 -6.64
C TYR A 48 -4.81 -35.38 -6.47
N LEU A 49 -6.07 -35.26 -6.07
CA LEU A 49 -6.71 -33.99 -5.70
C LEU A 49 -7.51 -34.20 -4.42
N ASP A 50 -6.86 -34.16 -3.26
CA ASP A 50 -7.53 -33.66 -2.06
C ASP A 50 -6.52 -33.15 -1.03
N LEU A 51 -6.10 -31.90 -1.18
CA LEU A 51 -5.49 -31.11 -0.12
C LEU A 51 -5.98 -29.67 -0.26
N SER A 52 -6.73 -29.23 0.74
CA SER A 52 -7.37 -27.93 0.84
C SER A 52 -6.35 -26.85 1.20
N VAL A 53 -6.10 -25.94 0.26
CA VAL A 53 -5.37 -24.68 0.50
C VAL A 53 -6.37 -23.62 0.98
N PRO A 54 -6.04 -22.79 1.99
CA PRO A 54 -7.01 -21.87 2.61
C PRO A 54 -7.55 -20.84 1.62
N LYS A 55 -8.87 -20.84 1.41
CA LYS A 55 -9.60 -19.79 0.68
C LYS A 55 -9.64 -18.52 1.53
N LYS A 56 -9.08 -17.40 1.06
CA LYS A 56 -9.53 -16.07 1.49
C LYS A 56 -10.14 -15.31 0.32
N ARG A 57 -11.48 -15.24 0.40
CA ARG A 57 -12.42 -14.53 -0.46
C ARG A 57 -12.24 -13.02 -0.33
N ARG A 58 -12.49 -12.28 -1.42
CA ARG A 58 -13.21 -10.99 -1.35
C ARG A 58 -14.55 -11.23 -0.65
N ARG A 59 -14.64 -10.97 0.66
CA ARG A 59 -15.94 -10.93 1.36
C ARG A 59 -16.52 -9.53 1.15
N GLY A 60 -17.47 -9.43 0.23
CA GLY A 60 -18.16 -8.16 -0.05
C GLY A 60 -19.49 -8.32 -0.78
N ARG A 61 -20.34 -9.30 -0.40
CA ARG A 61 -21.74 -9.32 -0.83
C ARG A 61 -22.64 -10.01 0.20
N SER A 62 -23.44 -9.22 0.90
CA SER A 62 -24.56 -9.72 1.72
C SER A 62 -25.73 -10.08 0.80
N GLN A 63 -26.32 -11.25 0.99
CA GLN A 63 -27.60 -11.62 0.38
C GLN A 63 -28.74 -10.92 1.12
N ARG A 64 -29.64 -10.27 0.37
CA ARG A 64 -30.87 -9.66 0.88
C ARG A 64 -31.85 -10.74 1.33
N ASN A 65 -32.47 -10.55 2.49
CA ASN A 65 -33.83 -11.02 2.79
C ASN A 65 -34.75 -9.82 3.07
N SER A 66 -36.01 -9.98 2.67
CA SER A 66 -37.09 -9.01 2.55
C SER A 66 -37.93 -8.83 3.83
N ALA A 67 -38.66 -7.68 3.88
CA ALA A 67 -39.90 -7.40 4.66
C ALA A 67 -39.71 -7.04 6.16
N LEU A 68 -40.39 -6.11 6.85
CA LEU A 68 -41.59 -5.26 6.65
C LEU A 68 -41.57 -4.10 7.70
N PHE A 69 -42.36 -3.05 7.47
CA PHE A 69 -42.60 -1.84 8.28
C PHE A 69 -43.05 -2.05 9.75
N ARG A 70 -42.61 -1.18 10.69
CA ARG A 70 -43.47 -0.39 11.63
C ARG A 70 -42.72 0.71 12.41
N SER A 71 -43.45 1.78 12.72
CA SER A 71 -43.07 3.09 13.28
C SER A 71 -42.73 3.08 14.80
N PRO A 72 -42.11 4.15 15.35
CA PRO A 72 -41.59 4.17 16.72
C PRO A 72 -42.57 4.76 17.74
N LEU A 73 -42.46 4.31 19.00
CA LEU A 73 -42.96 5.01 20.17
C LEU A 73 -41.81 5.29 21.14
N THR A 74 -41.79 6.56 21.54
CA THR A 74 -40.95 7.25 22.52
C THR A 74 -40.98 6.64 23.91
N LEU A 75 -39.89 6.81 24.68
CA LEU A 75 -39.98 7.17 26.11
C LEU A 75 -38.68 7.80 26.63
N ASN A 76 -38.86 8.94 27.30
CA ASN A 76 -37.91 9.77 28.01
C ASN A 76 -37.51 9.19 29.38
N ALA A 77 -36.40 9.71 29.91
CA ALA A 77 -36.13 10.13 31.31
C ALA A 77 -34.77 9.56 31.78
N SER A 78 -33.68 10.34 31.87
CA SER A 78 -33.35 11.47 32.77
C SER A 78 -32.87 11.06 34.16
N SER A 79 -31.94 11.88 34.69
CA SER A 79 -31.37 11.93 36.05
C SER A 79 -30.21 10.96 36.34
N ASN A 80 -29.19 11.27 37.14
CA ASN A 80 -28.54 12.49 37.63
C ASN A 80 -27.35 12.02 38.50
N ASN A 81 -26.39 12.93 38.68
CA ASN A 81 -25.59 13.14 39.90
C ASN A 81 -24.38 12.24 40.24
N ASP A 82 -23.21 12.89 40.11
CA ASP A 82 -22.33 13.34 41.20
C ASP A 82 -21.32 12.40 41.87
N LEU A 83 -20.06 12.91 41.83
CA LEU A 83 -19.06 13.09 42.92
C LEU A 83 -18.63 11.84 43.70
N SER A 84 -17.38 11.60 44.11
CA SER A 84 -16.09 12.29 44.06
C SER A 84 -15.09 11.38 44.81
N SER A 85 -13.81 11.37 44.40
CA SER A 85 -12.58 11.20 45.20
C SER A 85 -12.45 10.06 46.24
N TYR A 86 -11.38 9.27 46.18
CA TYR A 86 -10.39 9.16 47.27
C TYR A 86 -9.09 8.48 46.81
N ALA A 87 -8.03 8.80 47.54
CA ALA A 87 -6.62 8.72 47.21
C ALA A 87 -5.90 7.43 47.68
N ILE A 88 -4.83 7.09 46.93
CA ILE A 88 -3.45 6.70 47.34
C ILE A 88 -3.25 5.60 48.40
N THR A 89 -2.45 4.57 48.03
CA THR A 89 -1.22 4.02 48.71
C THR A 89 -0.95 2.61 48.13
N SER A 90 0.08 2.38 47.31
CA SER A 90 1.51 2.09 47.59
C SER A 90 1.80 0.73 48.28
N SER A 91 2.71 -0.04 47.66
CA SER A 91 3.60 -1.15 48.16
C SER A 91 3.47 -2.42 47.28
N SER A 92 4.40 -2.73 46.37
CA SER A 92 5.80 -3.22 46.48
C SER A 92 5.93 -4.75 46.57
N SER A 93 6.71 -5.31 45.62
CA SER A 93 7.52 -6.55 45.69
C SER A 93 6.77 -7.89 45.88
N SER A 94 7.17 -9.05 45.40
CA SER A 94 8.24 -9.52 44.52
C SER A 94 8.00 -11.02 44.30
N ALA A 95 8.23 -11.48 43.06
CA ALA A 95 8.91 -12.72 42.71
C ALA A 95 8.38 -14.12 43.13
N ALA A 96 8.45 -15.00 42.11
CA ALA A 96 8.96 -16.37 42.16
C ALA A 96 7.96 -17.55 42.23
N VAL A 97 8.02 -18.33 41.13
CA VAL A 97 8.17 -19.80 41.08
C VAL A 97 6.88 -20.66 41.02
N ALA A 98 6.81 -21.43 39.92
CA ALA A 98 5.89 -22.54 39.61
C ALA A 98 6.31 -23.84 40.36
N PRO A 99 5.80 -25.08 40.09
CA PRO A 99 4.72 -25.56 39.23
C PRO A 99 3.82 -26.60 39.98
N PRO A 100 3.47 -27.81 39.47
CA PRO A 100 2.13 -28.12 38.95
C PRO A 100 1.46 -29.34 39.63
N VAL A 101 0.13 -29.48 39.57
CA VAL A 101 -0.49 -30.82 39.67
C VAL A 101 -1.83 -30.91 38.95
N SER A 102 -1.97 -32.00 38.20
CA SER A 102 -3.15 -32.53 37.51
C SER A 102 -3.91 -33.51 38.45
N PHE A 103 -5.24 -33.61 38.35
CA PHE A 103 -5.98 -34.85 38.00
C PHE A 103 -7.52 -34.77 38.20
N SER A 104 -8.23 -35.44 37.27
CA SER A 104 -9.57 -36.11 37.36
C SER A 104 -10.80 -35.30 37.79
N SER A 105 -11.85 -35.10 36.97
CA SER A 105 -12.82 -36.08 36.44
C SER A 105 -13.72 -36.77 37.48
N ILE A 106 -14.94 -36.25 37.71
CA ILE A 106 -16.12 -37.03 38.14
C ILE A 106 -17.36 -36.53 37.38
N ARG A 107 -18.08 -37.46 36.75
CA ARG A 107 -19.38 -37.28 36.08
C ARG A 107 -20.53 -37.44 37.10
N ASN A 108 -21.64 -36.74 36.87
CA ASN A 108 -23.00 -37.31 36.98
C ASN A 108 -24.01 -36.48 36.14
N PRO A 109 -25.10 -37.09 35.59
CA PRO A 109 -25.95 -36.52 34.54
C PRO A 109 -27.33 -36.04 35.09
N PRO A 110 -28.36 -35.75 34.25
CA PRO A 110 -28.97 -34.43 34.08
C PRO A 110 -30.36 -34.29 34.74
N PRO A 111 -31.01 -33.13 34.58
CA PRO A 111 -32.40 -33.18 34.13
C PRO A 111 -32.71 -32.17 33.01
N SER A 112 -33.50 -32.64 32.05
CA SER A 112 -34.14 -31.86 30.99
C SER A 112 -35.29 -31.02 31.53
N LEU A 113 -35.43 -29.78 31.08
CA LEU A 113 -36.70 -29.19 30.63
C LEU A 113 -36.45 -27.89 29.84
N THR A 114 -37.17 -27.80 28.73
CA THR A 114 -37.19 -26.82 27.64
C THR A 114 -37.39 -25.37 28.04
N GLN A 115 -36.66 -24.43 27.44
CA GLN A 115 -37.16 -23.08 27.12
C GLN A 115 -36.28 -22.37 26.06
N SER A 116 -36.97 -21.60 25.20
CA SER A 116 -36.56 -20.87 24.00
C SER A 116 -35.16 -20.23 23.99
N SER A 117 -34.32 -20.59 23.03
CA SER A 117 -33.13 -19.82 22.67
C SER A 117 -33.50 -18.69 21.69
N SER A 118 -33.86 -17.52 22.22
CA SER A 118 -33.84 -16.28 21.45
C SER A 118 -32.37 -15.95 21.15
N ALA A 119 -32.00 -16.03 19.87
CA ALA A 119 -30.71 -15.58 19.37
C ALA A 119 -30.52 -14.10 19.74
N TYR A 120 -29.44 -13.81 20.45
CA TYR A 120 -29.00 -12.45 20.73
C TYR A 120 -28.69 -11.75 19.40
N ASP A 121 -29.35 -10.61 19.19
CA ASP A 121 -29.25 -9.75 18.03
C ASP A 121 -27.99 -8.89 18.13
N PHE A 122 -26.96 -9.24 17.35
CA PHE A 122 -25.74 -8.43 17.20
C PHE A 122 -25.98 -7.39 16.10
N SER A 123 -26.74 -6.35 16.42
CA SER A 123 -26.74 -5.11 15.65
C SER A 123 -26.72 -3.94 16.62
N ASP A 124 -25.71 -3.08 16.45
CA ASP A 124 -25.41 -1.84 17.19
C ASP A 124 -24.38 -1.90 18.32
N GLU A 125 -23.37 -2.77 18.22
CA GLU A 125 -22.07 -2.47 18.84
C GLU A 125 -21.24 -1.60 17.88
N ILE A 126 -20.99 -0.36 18.29
CA ILE A 126 -19.82 0.40 17.86
C ILE A 126 -18.62 -0.53 18.04
N ILE A 127 -18.04 -0.99 16.94
CA ILE A 127 -16.89 -1.89 16.96
C ILE A 127 -15.72 -1.09 17.53
N MET A 128 -15.52 -1.15 18.85
CA MET A 128 -14.26 -0.83 19.48
C MET A 128 -13.30 -1.96 19.11
N ILE A 129 -12.64 -1.80 17.96
CA ILE A 129 -11.59 -2.71 17.50
C ILE A 129 -10.48 -2.64 18.54
N ASN A 130 -10.16 -3.79 19.16
CA ASN A 130 -9.02 -3.94 20.08
C ASN A 130 -7.74 -3.45 19.40
N LYS A 131 -7.33 -2.23 19.73
CA LYS A 131 -6.01 -1.67 19.45
C LYS A 131 -5.01 -2.34 20.38
N GLU A 132 -3.76 -2.49 19.94
CA GLU A 132 -2.65 -2.63 20.88
C GLU A 132 -1.90 -1.29 20.90
N PRO A 133 -2.22 -0.37 21.83
CA PRO A 133 -1.66 0.98 21.83
C PRO A 133 -0.13 0.99 21.94
N LYS A 134 0.46 -0.04 22.55
CA LYS A 134 1.91 -0.24 22.62
C LYS A 134 2.55 -0.36 21.23
N THR A 135 1.92 -1.10 20.32
CA THR A 135 2.43 -1.32 18.96
C THR A 135 2.34 -0.02 18.16
N GLU A 136 1.25 0.73 18.32
CA GLU A 136 1.05 2.00 17.63
C GLU A 136 2.07 3.06 18.08
N ALA A 137 2.29 3.16 19.40
CA ALA A 137 3.30 4.06 19.96
C ALA A 137 4.72 3.74 19.45
N MET A 138 5.11 2.47 19.42
CA MET A 138 6.42 2.05 18.90
C MET A 138 6.61 2.39 17.42
N ILE A 139 5.54 2.29 16.64
CA ILE A 139 5.56 2.63 15.22
C ILE A 139 5.68 4.14 15.01
N ALA A 140 4.92 4.95 15.75
CA ALA A 140 5.02 6.41 15.69
C ALA A 140 6.41 6.91 16.08
N LEU A 141 6.98 6.35 17.14
CA LEU A 141 8.36 6.63 17.56
C LEU A 141 9.38 6.21 16.49
N SER A 142 9.15 5.08 15.83
CA SER A 142 10.01 4.61 14.73
C SER A 142 9.92 5.50 13.50
N ALA A 143 8.77 6.15 13.26
CA ALA A 143 8.57 7.15 12.22
C ALA A 143 9.12 8.55 12.59
N GLY A 144 9.63 8.71 13.82
CA GLY A 144 10.21 9.96 14.32
C GLY A 144 9.19 10.98 14.78
N PHE A 145 7.98 10.55 15.17
CA PHE A 145 7.05 11.42 15.89
C PHE A 145 7.49 11.57 17.35
N PRO A 146 7.37 12.78 17.91
CA PRO A 146 7.74 13.02 19.30
C PRO A 146 6.70 12.38 20.23
N ALA A 147 7.13 12.08 21.46
CA ALA A 147 6.33 11.33 22.44
C ALA A 147 5.08 12.06 22.92
N ASP A 148 5.10 13.39 22.87
CA ASP A 148 3.98 14.29 23.13
C ASP A 148 2.91 14.27 22.01
N SER A 149 3.20 13.64 20.87
CA SER A 149 2.22 13.35 19.81
C SER A 149 1.49 12.01 20.00
N LEU A 150 1.77 11.28 21.08
CA LEU A 150 1.06 10.06 21.44
C LEU A 150 -0.32 10.38 22.05
N SER A 151 -1.30 9.55 21.75
CA SER A 151 -2.63 9.59 22.37
C SER A 151 -2.61 9.17 23.85
N GLU A 152 -3.64 9.53 24.60
CA GLU A 152 -3.79 9.16 26.03
C GLU A 152 -3.72 7.63 26.23
N GLU A 153 -4.36 6.85 25.35
CA GLU A 153 -4.30 5.38 25.36
C GLU A 153 -2.87 4.85 25.13
N GLU A 154 -2.10 5.46 24.23
CA GLU A 154 -0.71 5.09 23.94
C GLU A 154 0.23 5.43 25.11
N ILE A 155 -0.04 6.54 25.80
CA ILE A 155 0.67 6.99 26.99
C ILE A 155 0.47 5.99 28.15
N GLU A 156 -0.76 5.56 28.40
CA GLU A 156 -1.10 4.62 29.49
C GLU A 156 -0.39 3.27 29.34
N THR A 157 -0.04 2.87 28.10
CA THR A 157 0.70 1.61 27.88
C THR A 157 2.16 1.63 28.31
N GLY A 158 2.67 2.75 28.82
CA GLY A 158 4.00 2.82 29.43
C GLY A 158 5.16 2.57 28.46
N VAL A 159 4.94 2.82 27.16
CA VAL A 159 5.99 2.72 26.13
C VAL A 159 7.15 3.66 26.44
N ILE A 160 6.88 4.73 27.17
CA ILE A 160 7.89 5.67 27.65
C ILE A 160 7.64 5.93 29.15
N PRO A 161 8.67 5.86 30.01
CA PRO A 161 8.47 5.89 31.46
C PRO A 161 7.95 7.22 32.02
N VAL A 162 8.22 8.36 31.37
CA VAL A 162 7.75 9.71 31.78
C VAL A 162 7.54 10.62 30.58
N ILE A 163 6.36 11.24 30.44
CA ILE A 163 6.10 12.31 29.46
C ILE A 163 6.91 13.57 29.84
N GLY A 164 7.63 14.15 28.87
CA GLY A 164 8.54 15.26 29.09
C GLY A 164 9.82 14.88 29.83
N GLY A 165 10.12 13.58 29.95
CA GLY A 165 11.37 13.11 30.55
C GLY A 165 12.60 13.45 29.70
N ILE A 166 13.78 13.44 30.31
CA ILE A 166 15.08 13.77 29.67
C ILE A 166 15.41 12.85 28.47
N GLU A 167 14.79 11.66 28.40
CA GLU A 167 14.88 10.72 27.27
C GLU A 167 13.95 11.10 26.09
N GLN A 168 12.93 11.92 26.34
CA GLN A 168 11.99 12.46 25.35
C GLN A 168 12.38 13.86 24.87
N ASP A 169 13.14 14.61 25.66
CA ASP A 169 13.35 16.03 25.44
C ASP A 169 14.60 16.33 24.59
N LYS A 170 14.33 17.03 23.49
CA LYS A 170 15.24 17.71 22.55
C LYS A 170 15.97 16.81 21.56
N THR A 171 15.50 16.86 20.31
CA THR A 171 16.42 17.01 19.17
C THR A 171 17.52 17.95 19.64
N PRO A 172 18.76 17.49 19.83
CA PRO A 172 19.76 18.30 20.50
C PRO A 172 19.90 19.63 19.76
N THR A 173 19.86 20.74 20.50
CA THR A 173 19.86 22.10 19.93
C THR A 173 21.06 22.37 19.05
N GLU A 174 22.16 21.65 19.31
CA GLU A 174 23.31 21.55 18.43
C GLU A 174 23.59 20.07 18.13
N PRO A 175 23.79 19.70 16.86
CA PRO A 175 24.11 18.33 16.51
C PRO A 175 25.48 17.96 17.10
N SER A 176 25.51 16.87 17.88
CA SER A 176 26.72 16.37 18.55
C SER A 176 27.39 15.22 17.78
N LYS A 177 26.73 14.71 16.73
CA LYS A 177 27.18 13.57 15.93
C LYS A 177 27.54 13.97 14.50
N PRO A 178 28.25 13.08 13.76
CA PRO A 178 28.62 13.27 12.36
C PRO A 178 27.49 13.75 11.44
N GLY A 179 27.85 14.39 10.34
CA GLY A 179 26.95 14.88 9.31
C GLY A 179 26.41 13.78 8.39
N VAL A 180 25.09 13.78 8.16
CA VAL A 180 24.43 12.88 7.22
C VAL A 180 23.72 13.68 6.13
N ILE A 181 24.08 13.42 4.88
CA ILE A 181 23.40 13.97 3.70
C ILE A 181 22.38 12.95 3.20
N ILE A 182 21.10 13.32 3.22
CA ILE A 182 20.00 12.51 2.70
C ILE A 182 19.62 13.03 1.31
N ILE A 183 19.55 12.13 0.33
CA ILE A 183 19.25 12.46 -1.06
C ILE A 183 17.81 12.02 -1.36
N GLY A 184 16.91 13.01 -1.46
CA GLY A 184 15.48 12.85 -1.66
C GLY A 184 14.67 13.13 -0.39
N ALA A 185 13.70 14.06 -0.49
CA ALA A 185 12.71 14.38 0.55
C ALA A 185 11.37 13.65 0.31
N GLY A 186 11.42 12.39 -0.12
CA GLY A 186 10.25 11.50 -0.09
C GLY A 186 9.98 10.94 1.31
N LEU A 187 8.90 10.17 1.51
CA LEU A 187 8.58 9.60 2.83
C LEU A 187 9.77 8.85 3.48
N ALA A 188 10.51 8.06 2.70
CA ALA A 188 11.69 7.34 3.19
C ALA A 188 12.79 8.28 3.69
N GLY A 189 13.12 9.33 2.93
CA GLY A 189 14.13 10.31 3.31
C GLY A 189 13.71 11.17 4.50
N LEU A 190 12.43 11.58 4.55
CA LEU A 190 11.89 12.36 5.67
C LEU A 190 11.86 11.56 6.97
N ALA A 191 11.36 10.32 6.95
CA ALA A 191 11.35 9.46 8.13
C ALA A 191 12.77 9.20 8.65
N ALA A 192 13.72 8.92 7.76
CA ALA A 192 15.13 8.76 8.14
C ALA A 192 15.74 10.06 8.70
N ALA A 193 15.42 11.22 8.11
CA ALA A 193 15.89 12.52 8.58
C ALA A 193 15.47 12.77 10.02
N ARG A 194 14.18 12.58 10.32
CA ARG A 194 13.64 12.76 11.67
C ARG A 194 14.33 11.86 12.69
N GLN A 195 14.50 10.58 12.37
CA GLN A 195 15.17 9.63 13.27
C GLN A 195 16.64 9.98 13.50
N LEU A 196 17.37 10.34 12.45
CA LEU A 196 18.77 10.74 12.58
C LEU A 196 18.93 12.04 13.38
N MET A 197 18.06 13.02 13.17
CA MET A 197 18.02 14.24 13.97
C MET A 197 17.73 13.95 15.43
N ARG A 198 16.75 13.07 15.73
CA ARG A 198 16.45 12.61 17.08
C ARG A 198 17.64 11.91 17.73
N PHE A 199 18.42 11.17 16.96
CA PHE A 199 19.66 10.55 17.43
C PHE A 199 20.85 11.52 17.56
N GLY A 200 20.67 12.81 17.21
CA GLY A 200 21.65 13.87 17.37
C GLY A 200 22.62 14.08 16.21
N PHE A 201 22.37 13.44 15.05
CA PHE A 201 23.16 13.66 13.83
C PHE A 201 22.84 15.02 13.20
N LYS A 202 23.86 15.65 12.60
CA LYS A 202 23.67 16.83 11.75
C LYS A 202 23.10 16.39 10.41
N VAL A 203 21.82 16.59 10.17
CA VAL A 203 21.15 16.15 8.94
C VAL A 203 21.05 17.28 7.93
N THR A 204 21.20 16.95 6.64
CA THR A 204 20.87 17.82 5.51
C THR A 204 20.16 17.01 4.45
N VAL A 205 18.99 17.46 4.00
CA VAL A 205 18.21 16.77 2.97
C VAL A 205 18.28 17.55 1.66
N LEU A 206 18.67 16.89 0.57
CA LEU A 206 18.69 17.47 -0.78
C LEU A 206 17.52 16.93 -1.60
N GLU A 207 16.63 17.81 -2.05
CA GLU A 207 15.45 17.44 -2.86
C GLU A 207 15.53 18.08 -4.25
N GLY A 208 15.41 17.26 -5.29
CA GLY A 208 15.51 17.72 -6.68
C GLY A 208 14.32 18.58 -7.12
N ARG A 209 13.15 18.41 -6.49
CA ARG A 209 11.94 19.17 -6.79
C ARG A 209 11.81 20.41 -5.90
N LYS A 210 10.85 21.28 -6.25
CA LYS A 210 10.40 22.42 -5.44
C LYS A 210 9.47 22.04 -4.28
N ARG A 211 9.35 20.74 -3.95
CA ARG A 211 8.44 20.23 -2.92
C ARG A 211 8.95 18.92 -2.33
N ALA A 212 8.59 18.67 -1.08
CA ALA A 212 8.76 17.35 -0.44
C ALA A 212 7.68 16.34 -0.92
N GLY A 213 7.82 15.11 -0.45
CA GLY A 213 6.86 14.01 -0.63
C GLY A 213 7.19 13.06 -1.78
N GLY A 214 7.99 13.47 -2.75
CA GLY A 214 8.40 12.61 -3.86
C GLY A 214 7.19 12.04 -4.63
N ARG A 215 6.99 10.72 -4.55
CA ARG A 215 5.88 9.99 -5.18
C ARG A 215 4.55 10.10 -4.43
N VAL A 216 4.51 10.75 -3.27
CA VAL A 216 3.27 11.28 -2.68
C VAL A 216 3.06 12.68 -3.23
N TYR A 217 1.92 12.92 -3.87
CA TYR A 217 1.65 14.21 -4.49
C TYR A 217 0.17 14.57 -4.49
N THR A 218 -0.18 15.42 -3.54
CA THR A 218 -1.50 16.02 -3.43
C THR A 218 -1.59 17.26 -4.32
N LYS A 219 -2.58 17.28 -5.22
CA LYS A 219 -2.95 18.44 -6.01
C LYS A 219 -4.23 19.04 -5.44
N LYS A 220 -4.13 20.30 -4.98
CA LYS A 220 -5.30 21.12 -4.67
C LYS A 220 -5.89 21.65 -5.99
N MET A 221 -7.18 21.49 -6.17
CA MET A 221 -7.95 21.99 -7.31
C MET A 221 -8.73 23.21 -6.85
N GLU A 222 -8.36 24.37 -7.38
CA GLU A 222 -8.95 25.66 -7.01
C GLU A 222 -10.19 25.96 -7.87
N VAL A 223 -11.22 26.50 -7.24
CA VAL A 223 -12.42 27.03 -7.88
C VAL A 223 -12.57 28.48 -7.40
N GLY A 224 -12.15 29.42 -8.23
CA GLY A 224 -11.96 30.81 -7.83
C GLY A 224 -10.84 30.93 -6.79
N SER A 225 -11.10 31.61 -5.66
CA SER A 225 -10.15 31.77 -4.55
C SER A 225 -10.20 30.66 -3.50
N ARG A 226 -11.03 29.62 -3.70
CA ARG A 226 -11.21 28.52 -2.72
C ARG A 226 -10.68 27.21 -3.28
N VAL A 227 -10.19 26.35 -2.40
CA VAL A 227 -9.90 24.96 -2.75
C VAL A 227 -11.24 24.24 -2.90
N GLY A 228 -11.61 23.90 -4.14
CA GLY A 228 -12.85 23.21 -4.45
C GLY A 228 -12.73 21.69 -4.34
N ALA A 229 -11.54 21.14 -4.55
CA ALA A 229 -11.26 19.71 -4.38
C ALA A 229 -9.79 19.44 -4.10
N VAL A 230 -9.50 18.22 -3.65
CA VAL A 230 -8.12 17.72 -3.45
C VAL A 230 -8.01 16.35 -4.11
N ALA A 231 -6.95 16.14 -4.88
CA ALA A 231 -6.71 14.88 -5.58
C ALA A 231 -5.28 14.37 -5.35
N GLU A 232 -5.14 13.05 -5.17
CA GLU A 232 -3.85 12.38 -5.08
C GLU A 232 -3.36 11.92 -6.46
N LEU A 233 -2.31 12.58 -6.96
CA LEU A 233 -1.60 12.19 -8.17
C LEU A 233 -0.54 11.10 -7.92
N GLY A 234 -0.21 10.86 -6.64
CA GLY A 234 0.78 9.89 -6.18
C GLY A 234 0.17 8.70 -5.44
N GLY A 235 0.91 8.15 -4.48
CA GLY A 235 0.38 7.15 -3.55
C GLY A 235 -0.84 7.69 -2.79
N SER A 236 -1.99 7.03 -2.95
CA SER A 236 -3.30 7.54 -2.49
C SER A 236 -3.99 6.67 -1.45
N VAL A 237 -3.75 5.36 -1.46
CA VAL A 237 -4.43 4.40 -0.59
C VAL A 237 -3.51 4.02 0.55
N LEU A 238 -4.05 4.01 1.77
CA LEU A 238 -3.45 3.38 2.94
C LEU A 238 -3.95 1.93 2.97
N THR A 239 -3.06 0.99 2.65
CA THR A 239 -3.40 -0.43 2.54
C THR A 239 -3.39 -1.08 3.92
N GLY A 240 -4.59 -1.27 4.48
CA GLY A 240 -4.77 -1.83 5.81
C GLY A 240 -4.48 -0.78 6.87
N THR A 241 -5.31 -0.73 7.90
CA THR A 241 -5.16 0.19 9.03
C THR A 241 -4.53 -0.45 10.26
N LEU A 242 -4.43 -1.78 10.29
CA LEU A 242 -3.85 -2.54 11.39
C LEU A 242 -2.40 -2.89 11.06
N GLY A 243 -1.46 -2.42 11.90
CA GLY A 243 -0.02 -2.61 11.68
C GLY A 243 0.60 -1.68 10.63
N ASN A 244 -0.21 -0.83 9.98
CA ASN A 244 0.29 0.13 8.99
C ASN A 244 0.78 1.42 9.67
N PRO A 245 2.07 1.78 9.56
CA PRO A 245 2.62 2.98 10.18
C PRO A 245 1.97 4.28 9.71
N LEU A 246 1.55 4.33 8.44
CA LEU A 246 0.93 5.53 7.90
C LEU A 246 -0.50 5.72 8.43
N GLY A 247 -1.20 4.64 8.80
CA GLY A 247 -2.50 4.69 9.44
C GLY A 247 -2.43 5.29 10.85
N ILE A 248 -1.36 4.97 11.59
CA ILE A 248 -1.10 5.52 12.93
C ILE A 248 -0.78 7.01 12.84
N VAL A 249 0.13 7.38 11.94
CA VAL A 249 0.48 8.79 11.70
C VAL A 249 -0.76 9.61 11.30
N ALA A 250 -1.61 9.09 10.42
CA ALA A 250 -2.85 9.76 10.04
C ALA A 250 -3.76 10.02 11.25
N ARG A 251 -3.88 9.03 12.16
CA ARG A 251 -4.69 9.17 13.38
C ARG A 251 -4.11 10.18 14.36
N GLN A 252 -2.78 10.22 14.52
CA GLN A 252 -2.10 11.21 15.37
C GLN A 252 -2.28 12.64 14.86
N LEU A 253 -2.42 12.82 13.55
CA LEU A 253 -2.79 14.11 12.96
C LEU A 253 -4.27 14.47 13.18
N GLY A 254 -5.04 13.63 13.88
CA GLY A 254 -6.47 13.84 14.16
C GLY A 254 -7.37 13.59 12.95
N ASP A 255 -6.87 12.96 11.89
CA ASP A 255 -7.66 12.73 10.67
C ASP A 255 -8.53 11.46 10.78
N VAL A 256 -9.80 11.60 10.41
CA VAL A 256 -10.70 10.46 10.22
C VAL A 256 -10.46 9.86 8.83
N LEU A 257 -10.03 8.59 8.79
CA LEU A 257 -9.80 7.86 7.56
C LEU A 257 -11.12 7.48 6.87
N HIS A 258 -11.17 7.61 5.54
CA HIS A 258 -12.33 7.20 4.74
C HIS A 258 -12.11 5.79 4.17
N LYS A 259 -12.89 4.82 4.63
CA LYS A 259 -12.85 3.44 4.14
C LYS A 259 -13.18 3.38 2.65
N VAL A 260 -12.37 2.64 1.88
CA VAL A 260 -12.67 2.29 0.50
C VAL A 260 -13.82 1.28 0.49
N ARG A 261 -14.95 1.62 -0.12
CA ARG A 261 -16.10 0.71 -0.27
C ARG A 261 -15.83 -0.35 -1.33
N ASP A 262 -16.29 -1.57 -1.06
CA ASP A 262 -16.09 -2.75 -1.95
C ASP A 262 -16.88 -2.68 -3.26
N LYS A 263 -17.81 -1.73 -3.40
CA LYS A 263 -18.70 -1.66 -4.56
C LYS A 263 -18.02 -0.95 -5.73
N CYS A 264 -17.59 -1.74 -6.73
CA CYS A 264 -17.07 -1.25 -8.01
C CYS A 264 -18.00 -1.70 -9.17
N PRO A 265 -19.00 -0.91 -9.57
CA PRO A 265 -19.79 -1.23 -10.76
C PRO A 265 -18.93 -1.14 -12.03
N LEU A 266 -19.05 -2.14 -12.88
CA LEU A 266 -18.39 -2.20 -14.19
C LEU A 266 -19.35 -1.73 -15.29
N TYR A 267 -18.81 -0.95 -16.23
CA TYR A 267 -19.54 -0.43 -17.38
C TYR A 267 -18.87 -0.88 -18.68
N SER A 268 -19.67 -1.30 -19.65
CA SER A 268 -19.21 -1.61 -21.01
C SER A 268 -18.87 -0.35 -21.80
N VAL A 269 -18.28 -0.54 -22.98
CA VAL A 269 -17.87 0.55 -23.89
C VAL A 269 -19.04 1.42 -24.38
N ASP A 270 -20.27 0.90 -24.33
CA ASP A 270 -21.50 1.63 -24.64
C ASP A 270 -22.09 2.36 -23.41
N GLY A 271 -21.37 2.38 -22.29
CA GLY A 271 -21.77 3.07 -21.05
C GLY A 271 -22.83 2.34 -20.22
N LYS A 272 -23.23 1.12 -20.62
CA LYS A 272 -24.21 0.32 -19.88
C LYS A 272 -23.56 -0.47 -18.74
N PRO A 273 -24.29 -0.74 -17.65
CA PRO A 273 -23.78 -1.61 -16.60
C PRO A 273 -23.59 -3.03 -17.12
N VAL A 274 -22.50 -3.66 -16.73
CA VAL A 274 -22.21 -5.08 -17.02
C VAL A 274 -23.20 -5.98 -16.27
N ASN A 275 -23.61 -7.08 -16.90
CA ASN A 275 -24.44 -8.09 -16.26
C ASN A 275 -23.73 -8.71 -15.03
N PRO A 276 -24.32 -8.68 -13.82
CA PRO A 276 -23.67 -9.17 -12.60
C PRO A 276 -23.32 -10.66 -12.60
N ASP A 277 -24.08 -11.50 -13.29
CA ASP A 277 -23.83 -12.95 -13.37
C ASP A 277 -22.63 -13.23 -14.28
N MET A 278 -22.52 -12.47 -15.38
CA MET A 278 -21.38 -12.53 -16.27
C MET A 278 -20.10 -12.02 -15.59
N ASP A 279 -20.19 -10.90 -14.86
CA ASP A 279 -19.09 -10.36 -14.05
C ASP A 279 -18.57 -11.42 -13.06
N MET A 280 -19.47 -11.98 -12.26
CA MET A 280 -19.14 -13.04 -11.29
C MET A 280 -18.55 -14.29 -11.96
N LYS A 281 -19.04 -14.69 -13.14
CA LYS A 281 -18.53 -15.82 -13.91
C LYS A 281 -17.08 -15.57 -14.33
N VAL A 282 -16.79 -14.42 -14.92
CA VAL A 282 -15.44 -14.09 -15.43
C VAL A 282 -14.47 -13.87 -14.27
N GLU A 283 -14.89 -13.20 -13.20
CA GLU A 283 -14.07 -13.04 -11.98
C GLU A 283 -13.67 -14.41 -11.41
N SER A 284 -14.63 -15.35 -11.34
CA SER A 284 -14.37 -16.70 -10.85
C SER A 284 -13.40 -17.48 -11.74
N ALA A 285 -13.52 -17.33 -13.06
CA ALA A 285 -12.60 -17.94 -14.01
C ALA A 285 -11.18 -17.35 -13.86
N PHE A 286 -11.05 -16.02 -13.79
CA PHE A 286 -9.77 -15.33 -13.61
C PHE A 286 -9.05 -15.79 -12.33
N ASN A 287 -9.75 -15.80 -11.19
CA ASN A 287 -9.17 -16.25 -9.92
C ASN A 287 -8.73 -17.72 -9.97
N ARG A 288 -9.50 -18.58 -10.65
CA ARG A 288 -9.11 -19.98 -10.85
C ARG A 288 -7.84 -20.11 -11.70
N LEU A 289 -7.61 -19.24 -12.68
CA LEU A 289 -6.37 -19.26 -13.46
C LEU A 289 -5.18 -18.80 -12.62
N LEU A 290 -5.35 -17.80 -11.73
CA LEU A 290 -4.32 -17.40 -10.77
C LEU A 290 -3.96 -18.54 -9.80
N ASP A 291 -4.95 -19.28 -9.28
CA ASP A 291 -4.72 -20.45 -8.44
C ASP A 291 -3.89 -21.52 -9.18
N LYS A 292 -4.18 -21.73 -10.47
CA LYS A 292 -3.42 -22.66 -11.32
C LYS A 292 -2.01 -22.16 -11.59
N ALA A 293 -1.81 -20.87 -11.83
CA ALA A 293 -0.49 -20.26 -11.96
C ALA A 293 0.35 -20.44 -10.69
N SER A 294 -0.26 -20.26 -9.51
CA SER A 294 0.41 -20.50 -8.23
C SER A 294 0.83 -21.97 -8.06
N ARG A 295 -0.02 -22.93 -8.46
CA ARG A 295 0.32 -24.36 -8.47
C ARG A 295 1.42 -24.70 -9.49
N LEU A 296 1.35 -24.12 -10.68
CA LEU A 296 2.37 -24.31 -11.72
C LEU A 296 3.73 -23.85 -11.22
N ARG A 297 3.80 -22.67 -10.59
CA ARG A 297 5.02 -22.17 -9.93
C ARG A 297 5.60 -23.21 -8.97
N GLN A 298 4.76 -23.79 -8.10
CA GLN A 298 5.20 -24.79 -7.12
C GLN A 298 5.78 -26.04 -7.80
N LEU A 299 5.19 -26.49 -8.91
CA LEU A 299 5.66 -27.64 -9.67
C LEU A 299 6.94 -27.36 -10.47
N MET A 300 7.10 -26.14 -10.99
CA MET A 300 8.26 -25.75 -11.80
C MET A 300 9.51 -25.46 -10.97
N GLY A 301 9.38 -25.21 -9.66
CA GLY A 301 10.51 -24.89 -8.79
C GLY A 301 11.32 -23.70 -9.32
N GLU A 302 12.64 -23.87 -9.42
CA GLU A 302 13.56 -22.81 -9.86
C GLU A 302 13.31 -22.33 -11.30
N VAL A 303 12.75 -23.16 -12.19
CA VAL A 303 12.49 -22.77 -13.59
C VAL A 303 11.38 -21.71 -13.70
N SER A 304 10.53 -21.59 -12.67
CA SER A 304 9.44 -20.60 -12.65
C SER A 304 9.93 -19.14 -12.70
N VAL A 305 11.21 -18.88 -12.39
CA VAL A 305 11.78 -17.52 -12.37
C VAL A 305 11.92 -16.91 -13.76
N ASP A 306 12.07 -17.76 -14.79
CA ASP A 306 12.23 -17.36 -16.20
C ASP A 306 10.89 -17.27 -16.95
N VAL A 307 9.78 -17.55 -16.26
CA VAL A 307 8.43 -17.50 -16.83
C VAL A 307 7.70 -16.25 -16.34
N SER A 308 7.01 -15.56 -17.25
CA SER A 308 6.13 -14.46 -16.87
C SER A 308 4.75 -14.94 -16.46
N LEU A 309 4.13 -14.23 -15.52
CA LEU A 309 2.75 -14.49 -15.10
C LEU A 309 1.78 -14.40 -16.29
N GLY A 310 1.99 -13.43 -17.18
CA GLY A 310 1.18 -13.26 -18.39
C GLY A 310 1.20 -14.48 -19.31
N ALA A 311 2.38 -15.08 -19.53
CA ALA A 311 2.49 -16.29 -20.35
C ALA A 311 1.74 -17.48 -19.72
N ALA A 312 1.84 -17.65 -18.41
CA ALA A 312 1.13 -18.71 -17.69
C ALA A 312 -0.40 -18.54 -17.77
N LEU A 313 -0.90 -17.32 -17.54
CA LEU A 313 -2.34 -17.04 -17.58
C LEU A 313 -2.93 -17.21 -18.97
N GLU A 314 -2.25 -16.74 -20.01
CA GLU A 314 -2.71 -16.93 -21.39
C GLU A 314 -2.73 -18.41 -21.78
N THR A 315 -1.71 -19.17 -21.39
CA THR A 315 -1.66 -20.63 -21.61
C THR A 315 -2.86 -21.31 -20.96
N PHE A 316 -3.14 -21.03 -19.68
CA PHE A 316 -4.28 -21.66 -19.01
C PHE A 316 -5.62 -21.22 -19.57
N ARG A 317 -5.78 -19.94 -19.93
CA ARG A 317 -7.01 -19.45 -20.58
C ARG A 317 -7.31 -20.24 -21.85
N GLN A 318 -6.30 -20.49 -22.69
CA GLN A 318 -6.45 -21.27 -23.92
C GLN A 318 -6.78 -22.75 -23.65
N VAL A 319 -6.08 -23.38 -22.71
CA VAL A 319 -6.28 -24.81 -22.36
C VAL A 319 -7.68 -25.06 -21.78
N TYR A 320 -8.12 -24.21 -20.86
CA TYR A 320 -9.43 -24.37 -20.20
C TYR A 320 -10.59 -23.75 -20.98
N LYS A 321 -10.31 -23.09 -22.10
CA LYS A 321 -11.30 -22.37 -22.92
C LYS A 321 -12.13 -21.43 -22.06
N ASP A 322 -11.45 -20.64 -21.24
CA ASP A 322 -12.08 -19.57 -20.46
C ASP A 322 -12.14 -18.28 -21.29
N ALA A 323 -13.18 -17.47 -21.05
CA ALA A 323 -13.44 -16.22 -21.75
C ALA A 323 -13.45 -16.39 -23.29
N VAL A 324 -14.42 -17.17 -23.77
CA VAL A 324 -14.45 -17.68 -25.15
C VAL A 324 -15.19 -16.78 -26.13
N ASN A 325 -16.06 -15.91 -25.63
CA ASN A 325 -16.75 -14.91 -26.45
C ASN A 325 -16.19 -13.51 -26.21
N ASP A 326 -16.49 -12.59 -27.13
CA ASP A 326 -15.96 -11.23 -27.10
C ASP A 326 -16.33 -10.45 -25.83
N GLU A 327 -17.52 -10.68 -25.26
CA GLU A 327 -17.96 -9.97 -24.05
C GLU A 327 -17.20 -10.44 -22.81
N GLU A 328 -17.03 -11.75 -22.68
CA GLU A 328 -16.25 -12.38 -21.62
C GLU A 328 -14.77 -12.02 -21.73
N MET A 329 -14.19 -12.04 -22.94
CA MET A 329 -12.79 -11.70 -23.15
C MET A 329 -12.50 -10.24 -22.79
N LYS A 330 -13.45 -9.33 -23.06
CA LYS A 330 -13.31 -7.93 -22.62
C LYS A 330 -13.37 -7.78 -21.10
N LEU A 331 -14.18 -8.57 -20.37
CA LEU A 331 -14.14 -8.60 -18.90
C LEU A 331 -12.86 -9.24 -18.38
N PHE A 332 -12.38 -10.29 -19.03
CA PHE A 332 -11.13 -10.94 -18.67
C PHE A 332 -9.95 -9.96 -18.80
N ASN A 333 -9.90 -9.20 -19.90
CA ASN A 333 -8.93 -8.13 -20.10
C ASN A 333 -9.04 -7.03 -19.05
N TRP A 334 -10.25 -6.73 -18.56
CA TRP A 334 -10.42 -5.80 -17.45
C TRP A 334 -9.76 -6.32 -16.16
N HIS A 335 -9.90 -7.61 -15.84
CA HIS A 335 -9.22 -8.20 -14.68
C HIS A 335 -7.70 -8.22 -14.84
N LEU A 336 -7.20 -8.49 -16.05
CA LEU A 336 -5.76 -8.37 -16.36
C LEU A 336 -5.30 -6.92 -16.14
N ALA A 337 -6.01 -5.93 -16.70
CA ALA A 337 -5.69 -4.52 -16.53
C ALA A 337 -5.76 -4.06 -15.06
N ASN A 338 -6.70 -4.60 -14.27
CA ASN A 338 -6.78 -4.33 -12.84
C ASN A 338 -5.58 -4.92 -12.08
N LEU A 339 -5.05 -6.07 -12.51
CA LEU A 339 -3.84 -6.65 -11.93
C LEU A 339 -2.59 -5.87 -12.36
N GLU A 340 -2.52 -5.40 -13.61
CA GLU A 340 -1.47 -4.51 -14.09
C GLU A 340 -1.51 -3.15 -13.37
N TYR A 341 -2.70 -2.63 -13.06
CA TYR A 341 -2.90 -1.44 -12.22
C TYR A 341 -2.31 -1.64 -10.82
N ALA A 342 -2.60 -2.77 -10.18
CA ALA A 342 -2.09 -3.08 -8.83
C ALA A 342 -0.55 -3.17 -8.80
N ASN A 343 0.05 -3.76 -9.85
CA ASN A 343 1.50 -3.94 -9.97
C ASN A 343 2.22 -2.75 -10.64
N ALA A 344 1.47 -1.79 -11.18
CA ALA A 344 1.95 -0.72 -12.07
C ALA A 344 2.84 -1.23 -13.22
N GLY A 345 2.64 -2.46 -13.69
CA GLY A 345 3.51 -3.12 -14.66
C GLY A 345 2.75 -4.12 -15.52
N LEU A 346 3.25 -4.35 -16.73
CA LEU A 346 2.65 -5.31 -17.65
C LEU A 346 2.74 -6.71 -17.09
N ILE A 347 1.67 -7.48 -17.19
CA ILE A 347 1.60 -8.84 -16.65
C ILE A 347 2.58 -9.79 -17.34
N SER A 348 2.94 -9.49 -18.58
CA SER A 348 3.98 -10.16 -19.37
C SER A 348 5.40 -9.94 -18.83
N HIS A 349 5.61 -8.96 -17.95
CA HIS A 349 6.89 -8.67 -17.30
C HIS A 349 6.90 -9.07 -15.81
N LEU A 350 5.77 -9.46 -15.24
CA LEU A 350 5.70 -9.94 -13.86
C LEU A 350 6.24 -11.35 -13.77
N SER A 351 7.10 -11.62 -12.78
CA SER A 351 7.66 -12.95 -12.54
C SER A 351 6.56 -13.90 -12.04
N LEU A 352 6.38 -15.04 -12.70
CA LEU A 352 5.48 -16.08 -12.21
C LEU A 352 5.87 -16.53 -10.79
N ALA A 353 7.17 -16.60 -10.52
CA ALA A 353 7.70 -17.04 -9.24
C ALA A 353 7.41 -16.07 -8.09
N PHE A 354 7.56 -14.76 -8.31
CA PHE A 354 7.73 -13.78 -7.23
C PHE A 354 6.84 -12.54 -7.30
N TRP A 355 5.85 -12.48 -8.20
CA TRP A 355 4.99 -11.29 -8.32
C TRP A 355 4.17 -10.97 -7.06
N ASP A 356 3.81 -12.01 -6.30
CA ASP A 356 2.99 -12.00 -5.07
C ASP A 356 3.83 -12.35 -3.82
N GLN A 357 5.16 -12.17 -3.87
CA GLN A 357 6.05 -12.58 -2.76
C GLN A 357 5.82 -11.78 -1.47
N ASP A 358 5.21 -10.60 -1.57
CA ASP A 358 4.90 -9.72 -0.45
C ASP A 358 3.49 -9.93 0.14
N ASP A 359 2.64 -10.74 -0.49
CA ASP A 359 1.30 -11.09 0.00
C ASP A 359 1.26 -11.57 1.47
N PRO A 360 2.23 -12.39 1.96
CA PRO A 360 2.23 -12.82 3.37
C PRO A 360 2.40 -11.68 4.38
N TYR A 361 2.83 -10.50 3.92
CA TYR A 361 3.05 -9.31 4.75
C TYR A 361 1.96 -8.24 4.58
N ASP A 362 0.84 -8.59 3.92
CA ASP A 362 -0.29 -7.67 3.81
C ASP A 362 -0.83 -7.28 5.19
N MET A 363 -1.21 -6.01 5.31
CA MET A 363 -1.59 -5.40 6.57
C MET A 363 -3.08 -5.57 6.80
N GLY A 364 -3.47 -5.91 8.03
CA GLY A 364 -4.87 -6.11 8.38
C GLY A 364 -5.69 -4.81 8.36
N GLY A 365 -7.01 -4.97 8.45
CA GLY A 365 -7.94 -3.84 8.50
C GLY A 365 -8.34 -3.31 7.12
N ASP A 366 -9.09 -2.22 7.12
CA ASP A 366 -9.67 -1.67 5.90
C ASP A 366 -8.63 -0.87 5.10
N HIS A 367 -8.75 -0.90 3.78
CA HIS A 367 -8.07 0.07 2.93
C HIS A 367 -8.77 1.42 3.04
N CYS A 368 -7.99 2.49 3.18
CA CYS A 368 -8.53 3.83 3.44
C CYS A 368 -7.91 4.91 2.56
N PHE A 369 -8.66 5.98 2.33
CA PHE A 369 -8.18 7.27 1.86
C PHE A 369 -7.99 8.22 3.05
N LEU A 370 -7.02 9.13 2.93
CA LEU A 370 -6.86 10.24 3.87
C LEU A 370 -7.59 11.49 3.32
N PRO A 371 -8.70 11.94 3.93
CA PRO A 371 -9.38 13.15 3.50
C PRO A 371 -8.45 14.38 3.53
N GLY A 372 -8.47 15.16 2.45
CA GLY A 372 -7.55 16.29 2.26
C GLY A 372 -6.16 15.91 1.73
N GLY A 373 -5.91 14.62 1.48
CA GLY A 373 -4.75 14.12 0.77
C GLY A 373 -3.55 13.74 1.65
N ASN A 374 -2.75 12.81 1.15
CA ASN A 374 -1.53 12.27 1.78
C ASN A 374 -0.41 13.30 1.92
N GLY A 375 -0.54 14.47 1.31
CA GLY A 375 0.33 15.63 1.51
C GLY A 375 0.36 16.10 2.96
N LYS A 376 -0.69 15.82 3.75
CA LYS A 376 -0.68 16.05 5.21
C LYS A 376 0.40 15.22 5.92
N LEU A 377 0.54 13.94 5.56
CA LEU A 377 1.61 13.06 6.09
C LEU A 377 2.98 13.60 5.72
N VAL A 378 3.14 14.08 4.48
CA VAL A 378 4.40 14.69 4.01
C VAL A 378 4.71 15.95 4.80
N GLN A 379 3.72 16.81 5.03
CA GLN A 379 3.88 18.05 5.78
C GLN A 379 4.33 17.77 7.21
N ALA A 380 3.67 16.83 7.89
CA ALA A 380 4.02 16.42 9.25
C ALA A 380 5.45 15.85 9.33
N LEU A 381 5.84 15.00 8.38
CA LEU A 381 7.18 14.43 8.35
C LEU A 381 8.27 15.45 7.96
N ALA A 382 7.93 16.46 7.16
CA ALA A 382 8.87 17.50 6.73
C ALA A 382 9.05 18.62 7.76
N GLU A 383 8.18 18.70 8.76
CA GLU A 383 8.25 19.72 9.81
C GLU A 383 9.60 19.68 10.53
N ASN A 384 10.26 20.84 10.62
CA ASN A 384 11.59 21.04 11.21
C ASN A 384 12.74 20.26 10.56
N VAL A 385 12.55 19.63 9.40
CA VAL A 385 13.61 18.95 8.66
C VAL A 385 14.38 19.97 7.79
N PRO A 386 15.73 20.01 7.84
CA PRO A 386 16.54 20.92 7.03
C PRO A 386 16.61 20.45 5.56
N ILE A 387 15.61 20.85 4.76
CA ILE A 387 15.48 20.47 3.35
C ILE A 387 15.92 21.60 2.43
N PHE A 388 16.87 21.30 1.54
CA PHE A 388 17.26 22.15 0.43
C PHE A 388 16.55 21.69 -0.85
N TYR A 389 15.56 22.47 -1.27
CA TYR A 389 14.80 22.22 -2.49
C TYR A 389 15.57 22.64 -3.74
N GLU A 390 15.12 22.10 -4.88
CA GLU A 390 15.69 22.36 -6.21
C GLU A 390 17.20 22.03 -6.29
N LYS A 391 17.64 21.08 -5.46
CA LYS A 391 18.99 20.52 -5.45
C LYS A 391 18.99 19.16 -6.11
N THR A 392 18.95 19.16 -7.44
CA THR A 392 19.14 17.92 -8.21
C THR A 392 20.58 17.48 -8.05
N VAL A 393 20.77 16.29 -7.48
CA VAL A 393 22.08 15.64 -7.30
C VAL A 393 22.47 14.91 -8.57
N HIS A 394 23.73 15.06 -8.99
CA HIS A 394 24.30 14.42 -10.20
C HIS A 394 25.54 13.61 -9.90
N THR A 395 26.21 13.83 -8.77
CA THR A 395 27.39 13.06 -8.41
C THR A 395 27.44 12.85 -6.91
N ILE A 396 27.76 11.62 -6.51
CA ILE A 396 28.02 11.24 -5.12
C ILE A 396 29.41 10.64 -5.09
N ARG A 397 30.35 11.33 -4.42
CA ARG A 397 31.67 10.81 -4.09
C ARG A 397 31.64 10.27 -2.68
N TYR A 398 32.18 9.10 -2.44
CA TYR A 398 32.20 8.47 -1.12
C TYR A 398 33.48 7.66 -0.92
N GLY A 399 33.96 7.58 0.32
CA GLY A 399 35.20 6.88 0.67
C GLY A 399 35.35 6.72 2.19
N SER A 400 36.57 6.41 2.64
CA SER A 400 36.90 6.34 4.07
C SER A 400 36.76 7.68 4.80
N ASP A 401 36.94 8.78 4.06
CA ASP A 401 37.05 10.13 4.61
C ASP A 401 35.72 10.90 4.55
N GLY A 402 34.62 10.19 4.29
CA GLY A 402 33.27 10.75 4.21
C GLY A 402 32.69 10.79 2.79
N VAL A 403 31.79 11.75 2.57
CA VAL A 403 31.01 11.89 1.33
C VAL A 403 30.99 13.33 0.81
N GLN A 404 31.01 13.47 -0.52
CA GLN A 404 30.73 14.73 -1.21
C GLN A 404 29.56 14.52 -2.18
N VAL A 405 28.48 15.27 -1.99
CA VAL A 405 27.28 15.23 -2.83
C VAL A 405 27.19 16.51 -3.64
N ILE A 406 27.19 16.37 -4.96
CA ILE A 406 27.25 17.49 -5.90
C ILE A 406 25.86 17.74 -6.48
N ALA A 407 25.33 18.94 -6.26
CA ALA A 407 24.05 19.43 -6.77
C ALA A 407 24.20 20.85 -7.33
N GLY A 408 23.89 21.00 -8.61
CA GLY A 408 24.31 22.13 -9.45
C GLY A 408 25.82 22.37 -9.40
N SER A 409 26.17 23.61 -9.08
CA SER A 409 27.54 24.07 -8.77
C SER A 409 27.92 23.93 -7.30
N GLN A 410 27.00 23.42 -6.45
CA GLN A 410 27.21 23.31 -5.01
C GLN A 410 27.72 21.92 -4.65
N VAL A 411 28.64 21.89 -3.68
CA VAL A 411 29.16 20.67 -3.06
C VAL A 411 28.69 20.65 -1.61
N PHE A 412 28.07 19.56 -1.23
CA PHE A 412 27.67 19.29 0.15
C PHE A 412 28.57 18.20 0.70
N GLU A 413 29.23 18.47 1.82
CA GLU A 413 30.13 17.54 2.49
C GLU A 413 29.49 17.00 3.77
N GLY A 414 29.74 15.73 4.04
CA GLY A 414 29.27 15.06 5.24
C GLY A 414 30.05 13.77 5.47
N ASP A 415 29.78 13.11 6.58
CA ASP A 415 30.45 11.86 6.94
C ASP A 415 29.74 10.65 6.28
N MET A 416 28.43 10.75 6.05
CA MET A 416 27.62 9.70 5.46
C MET A 416 26.59 10.25 4.46
N ALA A 417 26.24 9.44 3.46
CA ALA A 417 25.14 9.72 2.54
C ALA A 417 24.07 8.62 2.61
N LEU A 418 22.80 9.02 2.71
CA LEU A 418 21.65 8.14 2.56
C LEU A 418 20.93 8.44 1.23
N CYS A 419 21.05 7.52 0.28
CA CYS A 419 20.43 7.68 -1.04
C CYS A 419 19.01 7.08 -1.06
N THR A 420 17.99 7.93 -1.19
CA THR A 420 16.56 7.51 -1.23
C THR A 420 15.90 7.80 -2.58
N VAL A 421 16.70 8.00 -3.62
CA VAL A 421 16.18 8.29 -4.96
C VAL A 421 15.38 7.10 -5.51
N PRO A 422 14.34 7.34 -6.32
CA PRO A 422 13.58 6.26 -6.92
C PRO A 422 14.45 5.32 -7.76
N LEU A 423 14.12 4.03 -7.80
CA LEU A 423 14.83 3.05 -8.64
C LEU A 423 14.91 3.47 -10.11
N GLY A 424 13.86 4.11 -10.65
CA GLY A 424 13.89 4.68 -12.00
C GLY A 424 14.99 5.74 -12.23
N VAL A 425 15.36 6.51 -11.21
CA VAL A 425 16.49 7.48 -11.28
C VAL A 425 17.82 6.74 -11.35
N LEU A 426 17.99 5.67 -10.54
CA LEU A 426 19.18 4.83 -10.57
C LEU A 426 19.34 4.11 -11.92
N LYS A 427 18.25 3.53 -12.45
CA LYS A 427 18.24 2.88 -13.78
C LYS A 427 18.58 3.82 -14.91
N LYS A 428 18.21 5.11 -14.82
CA LYS A 428 18.55 6.13 -15.81
C LYS A 428 20.04 6.51 -15.78
N GLY A 429 20.78 6.17 -14.71
CA GLY A 429 22.18 6.56 -14.57
C GLY A 429 22.38 8.06 -14.41
N SER A 430 21.36 8.80 -13.94
CA SER A 430 21.42 10.27 -13.80
C SER A 430 22.32 10.75 -12.66
N ILE A 431 22.74 9.84 -11.77
CA ILE A 431 23.66 10.13 -10.67
C ILE A 431 24.91 9.29 -10.86
N LYS A 432 26.07 9.95 -10.96
CA LYS A 432 27.38 9.32 -11.02
C LYS A 432 27.87 9.00 -9.61
N PHE A 433 28.15 7.74 -9.33
CA PHE A 433 28.77 7.30 -8.08
C PHE A 433 30.30 7.19 -8.27
N ILE A 434 31.07 7.71 -7.31
CA ILE A 434 32.54 7.68 -7.34
C ILE A 434 33.06 7.24 -5.96
N PRO A 435 33.65 6.04 -5.81
CA PRO A 435 33.83 5.01 -6.84
C PRO A 435 32.49 4.46 -7.35
N GLU A 436 32.51 3.76 -8.47
CA GLU A 436 31.29 3.14 -9.02
C GLU A 436 30.65 2.19 -8.01
N LEU A 437 29.32 2.06 -8.05
CA LEU A 437 28.61 1.12 -7.19
C LEU A 437 29.09 -0.33 -7.45
N PRO A 438 29.19 -1.18 -6.42
CA PRO A 438 29.58 -2.57 -6.61
C PRO A 438 28.70 -3.30 -7.62
N GLN A 439 29.28 -4.22 -8.40
CA GLN A 439 28.57 -4.95 -9.47
C GLN A 439 27.27 -5.60 -8.98
N ARG A 440 27.28 -6.20 -7.79
CA ARG A 440 26.09 -6.78 -7.15
C ARG A 440 24.93 -5.78 -7.02
N LYS A 441 25.22 -4.50 -6.74
CA LYS A 441 24.21 -3.43 -6.64
C LYS A 441 23.70 -3.04 -8.03
N LEU A 442 24.60 -2.91 -9.01
CA LEU A 442 24.24 -2.61 -10.41
C LEU A 442 23.34 -3.71 -11.00
N ASP A 443 23.67 -4.98 -10.76
CA ASP A 443 22.84 -6.11 -11.19
C ASP A 443 21.46 -6.11 -10.52
N GLY A 444 21.39 -5.74 -9.23
CA GLY A 444 20.12 -5.53 -8.54
C GLY A 444 19.28 -4.43 -9.18
N ILE A 445 19.89 -3.27 -9.45
CA ILE A 445 19.22 -2.14 -10.12
C ILE A 445 18.72 -2.55 -11.51
N ARG A 446 19.51 -3.34 -12.25
CA ARG A 446 19.16 -3.83 -13.60
C ARG A 446 17.97 -4.80 -13.56
N ARG A 447 17.99 -5.80 -12.68
CA ARG A 447 16.98 -6.88 -12.63
C ARG A 447 15.62 -6.43 -12.08
N LEU A 448 15.58 -5.53 -11.10
CA LEU A 448 14.31 -5.12 -10.50
C LEU A 448 13.43 -4.35 -11.50
N GLY A 449 12.13 -4.64 -11.53
CA GLY A 449 11.14 -3.89 -12.30
C GLY A 449 10.90 -2.49 -11.72
N PHE A 450 10.58 -1.52 -12.58
CA PHE A 450 10.12 -0.20 -12.14
C PHE A 450 8.94 0.25 -13.00
N GLY A 451 7.73 0.08 -12.44
CA GLY A 451 6.46 0.29 -13.12
C GLY A 451 6.10 1.74 -13.41
N LEU A 452 5.01 1.91 -14.15
CA LEU A 452 4.39 3.20 -14.48
C LEU A 452 2.87 3.09 -14.35
N LEU A 453 2.29 4.01 -13.58
CA LEU A 453 0.85 4.22 -13.47
C LEU A 453 0.59 5.73 -13.43
N ASN A 454 -0.41 6.18 -14.18
CA ASN A 454 -0.83 7.58 -14.22
C ASN A 454 -2.26 7.74 -13.72
N LYS A 455 -2.58 8.95 -13.27
CA LYS A 455 -3.92 9.33 -12.79
C LYS A 455 -4.37 10.59 -13.51
N LEU A 456 -5.66 10.64 -13.86
CA LEU A 456 -6.31 11.81 -14.40
C LEU A 456 -7.32 12.32 -13.37
N CYS A 457 -7.32 13.63 -13.12
CA CYS A 457 -8.24 14.27 -12.19
C CYS A 457 -9.19 15.17 -12.97
N HIS A 458 -10.48 15.03 -12.70
CA HIS A 458 -11.54 15.77 -13.39
C HIS A 458 -12.62 16.19 -12.40
N SER A 459 -13.46 17.15 -12.79
CA SER A 459 -14.63 17.56 -11.99
C SER A 459 -15.56 16.38 -11.75
N CYS A 460 -16.07 16.26 -10.52
CA CYS A 460 -16.97 15.17 -10.14
C CYS A 460 -18.38 15.40 -10.70
N TRP A 461 -18.87 14.45 -11.49
CA TRP A 461 -20.23 14.43 -12.06
C TRP A 461 -20.96 13.11 -11.83
N TRP A 462 -20.32 12.14 -11.17
CA TRP A 462 -20.83 10.79 -10.95
C TRP A 462 -21.56 10.64 -9.61
N SER A 463 -22.32 9.54 -9.49
CA SER A 463 -22.99 9.14 -8.23
C SER A 463 -21.98 8.93 -7.09
N PRO A 464 -22.39 8.97 -5.80
CA PRO A 464 -21.48 8.84 -4.66
C PRO A 464 -20.97 7.40 -4.47
N VAL A 465 -20.20 6.89 -5.42
CA VAL A 465 -19.45 5.63 -5.39
C VAL A 465 -17.95 5.95 -5.30
N ASP A 466 -17.19 5.15 -4.54
CA ASP A 466 -15.74 5.40 -4.37
C ASP A 466 -14.96 5.00 -5.62
N CYS A 467 -15.44 3.99 -6.33
CA CYS A 467 -14.89 3.56 -7.60
C CYS A 467 -16.01 3.09 -8.53
N PHE A 468 -15.76 3.25 -9.81
CA PHE A 468 -16.45 2.58 -10.90
C PHE A 468 -15.41 2.38 -12.00
N SER A 469 -15.61 1.39 -12.85
CA SER A 469 -14.67 1.13 -13.93
C SER A 469 -15.41 1.02 -15.26
N GLY A 470 -15.00 1.85 -16.21
CA GLY A 470 -15.44 1.76 -17.60
C GLY A 470 -14.36 1.09 -18.44
N ARG A 471 -14.79 0.39 -19.49
CA ARG A 471 -13.89 -0.17 -20.51
C ARG A 471 -13.35 0.89 -21.45
#